data_AF-A0A9W2X4U3-F1
#
_entry.id   AF-A0A9W2X4U3-F1
#
_cell.length_a   1.000
_cell.length_b   1.000
_cell.length_c   1.000
_cell.angle_alpha   90.00
_cell.angle_beta   90.00
_cell.angle_gamma   90.00
#
_symmetry.space_group_name_H-M   'P 1'
#
loop_
_entity.id
_entity.type
_entity.pdbx_description
1 polymer ?
#
loop_
_entity_poly.entity_id
_entity_poly.type
_entity_poly.pdbx_seq_one_letter_code
_entity_poly.pdbx_strand_id
1 'polypeptide(L)'
;MAPAAGRGAPGLWRACNWLMGAFFALAAFVQVNDPDAEVWMVVYTIPAGLTLLVGLNPLVTGNFIWKSVSAIHIFFCIVWAVGLAYNLLLHTKQNILHEEEGRELFGLVIITAWLSLCHSSSNHRVDTVTDLPDEPRARPMTPALLSPRQQRPLHS
;
A
#
# COMPACT_ATOMS: atom_id res chain seq x y z
N MET A 1 -13.53 23.65 -15.54
CA MET A 1 -12.84 23.85 -14.24
C MET A 1 -12.25 22.52 -13.83
N ALA A 2 -10.93 22.35 -13.90
CA ALA A 2 -10.27 21.11 -13.47
C ALA A 2 -10.11 21.13 -11.94
N PRO A 3 -10.38 20.03 -11.22
CA PRO A 3 -10.25 20.01 -9.77
C PRO A 3 -8.78 20.10 -9.36
N ALA A 4 -8.48 20.95 -8.38
CA ALA A 4 -7.16 21.17 -7.80
C ALA A 4 -6.70 19.99 -6.90
N ALA A 5 -6.86 18.75 -7.35
CA ALA A 5 -6.26 17.59 -6.71
C ALA A 5 -4.85 17.42 -7.27
N GLY A 6 -3.82 18.04 -6.69
CA GLY A 6 -2.51 17.98 -7.37
C GLY A 6 -1.21 18.20 -6.61
N ARG A 7 -1.21 18.69 -5.37
CA ARG A 7 0.08 18.89 -4.64
C ARG A 7 0.10 18.35 -3.21
N GLY A 8 -1.06 18.30 -2.55
CA GLY A 8 -1.15 17.83 -1.16
C GLY A 8 -1.21 16.31 -0.99
N ALA A 9 -1.75 15.56 -1.96
CA ALA A 9 -2.07 14.14 -1.76
C ALA A 9 -0.84 13.25 -1.42
N PRO A 10 0.32 13.39 -2.07
CA PRO A 10 1.51 12.63 -1.67
C PRO A 10 2.05 13.04 -0.29
N GLY A 11 1.99 14.32 0.05
CA GLY A 11 2.41 14.83 1.36
C GLY A 11 1.49 14.37 2.49
N LEU A 12 0.18 14.42 2.25
CA LEU A 12 -0.86 13.95 3.17
C LEU A 12 -0.74 12.45 3.41
N TRP A 13 -0.58 11.64 2.36
CA TRP A 13 -0.38 10.19 2.51
C TRP A 13 0.83 9.87 3.39
N ARG A 14 1.94 10.57 3.19
CA ARG A 14 3.14 10.41 4.02
C ARG A 14 2.89 10.82 5.47
N ALA A 15 2.23 11.96 5.69
CA ALA A 15 1.87 12.42 7.03
C ALA A 15 0.94 11.42 7.75
N CYS A 16 -0.07 10.88 7.05
CA CYS A 16 -0.94 9.84 7.59
C CYS A 16 -0.16 8.59 7.98
N ASN A 17 0.81 8.15 7.18
CA ASN A 17 1.66 7.01 7.51
C ASN A 17 2.60 7.29 8.69
N TRP A 18 3.10 8.51 8.84
CA TRP A 18 3.84 8.90 10.04
C TRP A 18 2.97 8.85 11.29
N LEU A 19 1.76 9.42 11.22
CA LEU A 19 0.81 9.41 12.33
C LEU A 19 0.39 7.98 12.71
N MET A 20 0.06 7.15 11.71
CA MET A 20 -0.33 5.76 11.97
C MET A 20 0.83 4.89 12.41
N GLY A 21 2.03 5.10 11.89
CA GLY A 21 3.23 4.44 12.37
C GLY A 21 3.52 4.78 13.84
N ALA A 22 3.39 6.06 14.23
CA ALA A 22 3.52 6.49 15.61
C ALA A 22 2.42 5.91 16.51
N PHE A 23 1.18 5.86 16.01
CA PHE A 23 0.06 5.21 16.70
C PHE A 23 0.36 3.73 17.00
N PHE A 24 0.84 2.97 16.02
CA PHE A 24 1.22 1.56 16.24
C PHE A 24 2.40 1.40 17.19
N ALA A 25 3.40 2.29 17.13
CA ALA A 25 4.52 2.26 18.08
C ALA A 25 4.06 2.55 19.51
N LEU A 26 3.13 3.48 19.69
CA LEU A 26 2.51 3.75 21.00
C LEU A 26 1.64 2.58 21.45
N ALA A 27 0.88 1.96 20.53
CA ALA A 27 0.09 0.77 20.82
C ALA A 27 0.96 -0.41 21.28
N ALA A 28 2.14 -0.59 20.67
CA ALA A 28 3.14 -1.51 21.21
C ALA A 28 3.52 -1.07 22.63
N PHE A 29 4.02 0.16 22.80
CA PHE A 29 4.53 0.62 24.09
C PHE A 29 3.56 0.45 25.26
N VAL A 30 2.26 0.72 25.08
CA VAL A 30 1.28 0.56 26.18
C VAL A 30 1.05 -0.90 26.57
N GLN A 31 1.35 -1.84 25.68
CA GLN A 31 1.15 -3.27 25.88
C GLN A 31 2.16 -3.90 26.85
N VAL A 32 3.25 -3.20 27.21
CA VAL A 32 4.19 -3.67 28.26
C VAL A 32 3.52 -3.89 29.62
N ASN A 33 2.31 -3.35 29.80
CA ASN A 33 1.52 -3.49 31.02
C ASN A 33 0.65 -4.75 31.04
N ASP A 34 0.60 -5.51 29.94
CA ASP A 34 -0.26 -6.68 29.79
C ASP A 34 0.51 -7.99 30.06
N PRO A 35 -0.17 -9.05 30.55
CA PRO A 35 0.47 -10.32 30.90
C PRO A 35 1.10 -11.06 29.70
N ASP A 36 0.70 -10.75 28.47
CA ASP A 36 1.18 -11.36 27.23
C ASP A 36 1.88 -10.35 26.29
N ALA A 37 2.45 -9.29 26.89
CA ALA A 37 3.10 -8.17 26.20
C ALA A 37 4.02 -8.58 25.04
N GLU A 38 4.84 -9.62 25.21
CA GLU A 38 5.89 -9.98 24.25
C GLU A 38 5.37 -10.19 22.83
N VAL A 39 4.27 -10.94 22.68
CA VAL A 39 3.70 -11.27 21.36
C VAL A 39 3.08 -10.02 20.75
N TRP A 40 2.29 -9.30 21.53
CA TRP A 40 1.59 -8.10 21.06
C TRP A 40 2.53 -6.95 20.72
N MET A 41 3.62 -6.77 21.46
CA MET A 41 4.69 -5.84 21.13
C MET A 41 5.19 -6.09 19.70
N VAL A 42 5.44 -7.35 19.33
CA VAL A 42 5.88 -7.71 17.97
C VAL A 42 4.77 -7.46 16.95
N VAL A 43 3.52 -7.83 17.27
CA VAL A 43 2.35 -7.63 16.42
C VAL A 43 2.14 -6.17 16.04
N TYR A 44 2.40 -5.23 16.95
CA TYR A 44 2.31 -3.78 16.71
C TYR A 44 3.60 -3.15 16.16
N THR A 45 4.78 -3.65 16.53
CA THR A 45 6.06 -3.06 16.11
C THR A 45 6.34 -3.30 14.62
N ILE A 46 6.01 -4.48 14.09
CA ILE A 46 6.16 -4.79 12.65
C ILE A 46 5.35 -3.79 11.78
N PRO A 47 4.03 -3.61 11.98
CA PRO A 47 3.26 -2.64 11.21
C PRO A 47 3.70 -1.20 11.49
N ALA A 48 4.16 -0.85 12.70
CA ALA A 48 4.77 0.46 12.96
C ALA A 48 5.96 0.71 12.02
N GLY A 49 6.92 -0.21 11.98
CA GLY A 49 8.09 -0.11 11.10
C GLY A 49 7.70 -0.05 9.62
N LEU A 50 6.85 -0.96 9.16
CA LEU A 50 6.39 -0.98 7.77
C LEU A 50 5.69 0.32 7.37
N THR A 51 4.84 0.87 8.24
CA THR A 51 4.09 2.10 7.98
C THR A 51 5.00 3.34 7.99
N LEU A 52 5.95 3.41 8.93
CA LEU A 52 6.95 4.49 8.96
C LEU A 52 7.83 4.49 7.71
N LEU A 53 8.22 3.31 7.21
CA LEU A 53 8.94 3.18 5.93
C LEU A 53 8.14 3.76 4.76
N VAL A 54 6.81 3.58 4.73
CA VAL A 54 5.94 4.20 3.70
C VAL A 54 5.92 5.72 3.85
N GLY A 55 5.89 6.24 5.08
CA GLY A 55 5.98 7.68 5.36
C GLY A 55 7.31 8.30 4.91
N LEU A 56 8.42 7.57 5.10
CA LEU A 56 9.76 7.95 4.64
C LEU A 56 9.83 7.95 3.11
N ASN A 57 9.54 6.82 2.49
CA ASN A 57 9.58 6.65 1.05
C ASN A 57 8.40 5.77 0.57
N PRO A 58 7.35 6.34 -0.02
CA PRO A 58 6.18 5.57 -0.45
C PRO A 58 6.49 4.56 -1.56
N LEU A 59 7.65 4.64 -2.23
CA LEU A 59 8.10 3.66 -3.22
C LEU A 59 8.46 2.30 -2.61
N VAL A 60 8.67 2.23 -1.29
CA VAL A 60 8.98 0.97 -0.59
C VAL A 60 7.88 -0.08 -0.77
N THR A 61 6.63 0.34 -0.95
CA THR A 61 5.47 -0.55 -1.17
C THR A 61 5.55 -1.31 -2.48
N GLY A 62 6.39 -0.87 -3.42
CA GLY A 62 6.67 -1.60 -4.66
C GLY A 62 7.69 -2.73 -4.50
N ASN A 63 8.43 -2.79 -3.38
CA ASN A 63 9.43 -3.82 -3.14
C ASN A 63 8.77 -5.14 -2.75
N PHE A 64 9.22 -6.24 -3.37
CA PHE A 64 8.77 -7.59 -3.07
C PHE A 64 8.90 -7.94 -1.58
N ILE A 65 10.00 -7.56 -0.92
CA ILE A 65 10.22 -7.84 0.51
C ILE A 65 9.14 -7.16 1.36
N TRP A 66 8.86 -5.87 1.12
CA TRP A 66 7.84 -5.14 1.87
C TRP A 66 6.45 -5.74 1.62
N LYS A 67 6.12 -6.11 0.38
CA LYS A 67 4.86 -6.76 0.03
C LYS A 67 4.70 -8.13 0.70
N SER A 68 5.72 -8.97 0.67
CA SER A 68 5.69 -10.29 1.31
C SER A 68 5.54 -10.17 2.81
N VAL A 69 6.34 -9.32 3.48
CA VAL A 69 6.26 -9.16 4.94
C VAL A 69 4.90 -8.60 5.35
N SER A 70 4.39 -7.57 4.66
CA SER A 70 3.07 -7.02 4.95
C SER A 70 1.94 -8.02 4.71
N ALA A 71 1.97 -8.77 3.60
CA ALA A 71 0.94 -9.78 3.29
C ALA A 71 0.91 -10.93 4.30
N ILE A 72 2.09 -11.43 4.71
CA ILE A 72 2.20 -12.46 5.74
C ILE A 72 1.65 -11.94 7.07
N HIS A 73 2.00 -10.71 7.46
CA HIS A 73 1.51 -10.10 8.71
C HIS A 73 0.00 -9.90 8.70
N ILE A 74 -0.55 -9.40 7.59
CA ILE A 74 -2.01 -9.27 7.37
C ILE A 74 -2.69 -10.64 7.52
N PHE A 75 -2.15 -11.68 6.88
CA PHE A 75 -2.72 -13.02 6.96
C PHE A 75 -2.78 -13.53 8.40
N PHE A 76 -1.68 -13.43 9.14
CA PHE A 76 -1.66 -13.81 10.56
C PHE A 76 -2.65 -12.98 11.39
N CYS A 77 -2.72 -11.66 11.17
CA CYS A 77 -3.66 -10.79 11.88
C CYS A 77 -5.11 -11.18 11.62
N ILE A 78 -5.47 -11.52 10.37
CA ILE A 78 -6.82 -11.96 10.01
C ILE A 78 -7.16 -13.29 10.69
N VAL A 79 -6.28 -14.29 10.58
CA VAL A 79 -6.51 -15.61 11.20
C VAL A 79 -6.69 -15.47 12.71
N TRP A 80 -5.85 -14.67 13.36
CA TRP A 80 -5.93 -14.44 14.79
C TRP A 80 -7.19 -13.66 15.18
N ALA A 81 -7.55 -12.62 14.42
CA ALA A 81 -8.78 -11.84 14.65
C ALA A 81 -10.03 -12.71 14.51
N VAL A 82 -10.07 -13.64 13.54
CA VAL A 82 -11.17 -14.60 13.40
C VAL A 82 -11.21 -15.55 14.60
N GLY A 83 -10.06 -16.03 15.08
CA GLY A 83 -9.97 -16.86 16.28
C GLY A 83 -10.50 -16.15 17.52
N LEU A 84 -10.06 -14.92 17.77
CA LEU A 84 -10.54 -14.07 18.86
C LEU A 84 -12.04 -13.76 18.72
N ALA A 85 -12.51 -13.39 17.53
CA ALA A 85 -13.92 -13.14 17.28
C ALA A 85 -14.77 -14.39 17.50
N TYR A 86 -14.31 -15.57 17.09
CA TYR A 86 -15.01 -16.84 17.30
C TYR A 86 -15.08 -17.20 18.79
N ASN A 87 -13.95 -17.11 19.50
CA ASN A 87 -13.92 -17.31 20.95
C ASN A 87 -14.87 -16.35 21.66
N LEU A 88 -14.79 -15.07 21.32
CA LEU A 88 -15.69 -14.05 21.85
C LEU A 88 -17.13 -14.45 21.60
N LEU A 89 -17.52 -14.78 20.35
CA LEU A 89 -18.88 -15.19 19.98
C LEU A 89 -19.38 -16.42 20.74
N LEU A 90 -18.53 -17.41 21.00
CA LEU A 90 -18.88 -18.58 21.80
C LEU A 90 -19.05 -18.25 23.29
N HIS A 91 -18.29 -17.30 23.81
CA HIS A 91 -18.31 -16.88 25.22
C HIS A 91 -19.20 -15.64 25.50
N THR A 92 -19.89 -15.12 24.47
CA THR A 92 -20.57 -13.79 24.37
C THR A 92 -21.78 -13.52 25.29
N LYS A 93 -22.18 -14.41 26.21
CA LYS A 93 -23.35 -14.14 27.08
C LYS A 93 -23.05 -13.62 28.49
N GLN A 94 -21.80 -13.42 28.91
CA GLN A 94 -21.50 -13.01 30.29
C GLN A 94 -20.75 -11.66 30.46
N ASN A 95 -20.01 -11.13 29.48
CA ASN A 95 -19.33 -9.82 29.63
C ASN A 95 -19.06 -9.16 28.27
N ILE A 96 -19.48 -7.90 28.12
CA ILE A 96 -19.46 -7.13 26.88
C ILE A 96 -18.02 -6.64 26.61
N LEU A 97 -17.22 -7.41 25.86
CA LEU A 97 -15.79 -7.18 25.61
C LEU A 97 -14.98 -7.08 26.91
N HIS A 98 -14.34 -8.16 27.30
CA HIS A 98 -13.22 -8.04 28.22
C HIS A 98 -12.25 -6.99 27.64
N GLU A 99 -11.96 -5.91 28.38
CA GLU A 99 -11.35 -4.68 27.82
C GLU A 99 -10.04 -4.97 27.06
N GLU A 100 -9.35 -6.03 27.47
CA GLU A 100 -8.15 -6.61 26.84
C GLU A 100 -8.45 -7.28 25.50
N GLU A 101 -9.31 -8.32 25.45
CA GLU A 101 -9.66 -9.04 24.21
C GLU A 101 -10.29 -8.12 23.15
N GLY A 102 -11.08 -7.14 23.59
CA GLY A 102 -11.64 -6.12 22.71
C GLY A 102 -10.55 -5.23 22.09
N ARG A 103 -9.61 -4.74 22.91
CA ARG A 103 -8.48 -3.93 22.45
C ARG A 103 -7.64 -4.69 21.43
N GLU A 104 -7.35 -5.96 21.69
CA GLU A 104 -6.60 -6.86 20.82
C GLU A 104 -7.30 -7.05 19.47
N LEU A 105 -8.59 -7.40 19.48
CA LEU A 105 -9.37 -7.61 18.27
C LEU A 105 -9.43 -6.34 17.40
N PHE A 106 -9.72 -5.18 18.00
CA PHE A 106 -9.74 -3.90 17.29
C PHE A 106 -8.36 -3.52 16.74
N GLY A 107 -7.30 -3.79 17.50
CA GLY A 107 -5.92 -3.58 17.07
C GLY A 107 -5.56 -4.36 15.81
N LEU A 108 -5.88 -5.66 15.78
CA LEU A 108 -5.67 -6.52 14.61
C LEU A 108 -6.44 -6.04 13.39
N VAL A 109 -7.68 -5.56 13.57
CA VAL A 109 -8.50 -5.01 12.49
C VAL A 109 -7.88 -3.72 11.93
N ILE A 110 -7.42 -2.80 12.79
CA ILE A 110 -6.78 -1.54 12.35
C ILE A 110 -5.47 -1.83 11.62
N ILE A 111 -4.63 -2.74 12.13
CA ILE A 111 -3.39 -3.17 11.45
C ILE A 111 -3.71 -3.72 10.07
N THR A 112 -4.67 -4.64 9.99
CA THR A 112 -5.09 -5.29 8.74
C THR A 112 -5.56 -4.25 7.72
N ALA A 113 -6.45 -3.35 8.13
CA ALA A 113 -6.98 -2.31 7.26
C ALA A 113 -5.87 -1.37 6.76
N TRP A 114 -4.99 -0.91 7.65
CA TRP A 114 -3.96 0.07 7.30
C TRP A 114 -2.87 -0.52 6.40
N LEU A 115 -2.38 -1.72 6.71
CA LEU A 115 -1.40 -2.40 5.85
C LEU A 115 -2.00 -2.75 4.49
N SER A 116 -3.28 -3.11 4.42
CA SER A 116 -3.98 -3.34 3.15
C SER A 116 -4.06 -2.07 2.29
N LEU A 117 -4.33 -0.92 2.90
CA LEU A 117 -4.28 0.37 2.21
C LEU A 117 -2.88 0.68 1.68
N CYS A 118 -1.84 0.45 2.48
CA CYS A 118 -0.46 0.63 2.07
C CYS A 118 -0.06 -0.31 0.92
N HIS A 119 -0.51 -1.56 0.96
CA HIS A 119 -0.28 -2.55 -0.07
C HIS A 119 -0.94 -2.16 -1.41
N SER A 120 -2.20 -1.71 -1.37
CA SER A 120 -2.96 -1.26 -2.53
C SER A 120 -2.42 0.04 -3.16
N SER A 121 -1.79 0.91 -2.36
CA SER A 121 -1.14 2.14 -2.87
C SER A 121 -0.09 1.86 -3.95
N SER A 122 0.54 0.69 -3.93
CA SER A 122 1.51 0.27 -4.95
C SER A 122 0.86 -0.09 -6.30
N ASN A 123 -0.35 -0.67 -6.27
CA ASN A 123 -1.00 -1.19 -7.48
C ASN A 123 -1.54 -0.06 -8.37
N HIS A 124 -2.08 1.01 -7.77
CA HIS A 124 -2.55 2.19 -8.53
C HIS A 124 -1.42 2.87 -9.35
N ARG A 125 -0.16 2.74 -8.92
CA ARG A 125 1.00 3.27 -9.66
C ARG A 125 1.32 2.41 -10.89
N VAL A 126 1.10 1.10 -10.83
CA VAL A 126 1.31 0.19 -11.96
C VAL A 126 0.24 0.41 -13.01
N ASP A 127 -1.03 0.52 -12.60
CA ASP A 127 -2.15 0.74 -13.53
C ASP A 127 -1.99 2.08 -14.29
N THR A 128 -1.59 3.15 -13.60
CA THR A 128 -1.34 4.47 -14.22
C THR A 128 -0.17 4.46 -15.22
N VAL A 129 0.84 3.61 -15.03
CA VAL A 129 2.00 3.51 -15.95
C VAL A 129 1.66 2.64 -17.17
N THR A 130 0.77 1.66 -17.00
CA THR A 130 0.37 0.76 -18.10
C THR A 130 -0.70 1.39 -19.00
N ASP A 131 -1.41 2.40 -18.52
CA ASP A 131 -2.42 3.18 -19.27
C ASP A 131 -1.87 4.41 -20.01
N LEU A 132 -0.55 4.62 -20.04
CA LEU A 132 0.02 5.62 -20.95
C LEU A 132 -0.20 5.15 -22.39
N PRO A 133 -0.90 5.92 -23.25
CA PRO A 133 -0.98 5.58 -24.65
C PRO A 133 0.44 5.55 -25.20
N ASP A 134 0.83 4.40 -25.77
CA ASP A 134 2.08 4.25 -26.52
C ASP A 134 2.21 5.47 -27.46
N GLU A 135 3.12 6.38 -27.13
CA GLU A 135 3.48 7.46 -28.04
C GLU A 135 3.90 6.80 -29.36
N PRO A 136 3.33 7.18 -30.52
CA PRO A 136 3.65 6.52 -31.77
C PRO A 136 5.13 6.74 -32.07
N ARG A 137 5.94 5.74 -31.75
CA ARG A 137 7.36 5.62 -32.12
C ARG A 137 7.51 6.13 -33.53
N ALA A 138 8.11 7.32 -33.66
CA ALA A 138 8.30 8.00 -34.92
C ALA A 138 8.83 7.00 -35.95
N ARG A 139 7.99 6.67 -36.94
CA ARG A 139 8.43 5.85 -38.06
C ARG A 139 9.61 6.59 -38.69
N PRO A 140 10.77 5.95 -38.92
CA PRO A 140 11.80 6.57 -39.72
C PRO A 140 11.17 6.92 -41.07
N MET A 141 11.21 8.21 -41.44
CA MET A 141 10.78 8.64 -42.76
C MET A 141 11.60 7.87 -43.79
N THR A 142 10.95 6.98 -44.51
CA THR A 142 11.49 6.34 -45.70
C THR A 142 11.92 7.47 -46.66
N PRO A 143 13.17 7.50 -47.14
CA PRO A 143 13.56 8.47 -48.16
C PRO A 143 12.68 8.25 -49.38
N ALA A 144 12.04 9.32 -49.83
CA ALA A 144 11.26 9.35 -51.05
C ALA A 144 12.08 8.76 -52.21
N LEU A 145 11.64 7.61 -52.71
CA LEU A 145 12.14 7.02 -53.94
C LEU A 145 11.72 7.95 -55.08
N LEU A 146 12.63 8.85 -55.48
CA LEU A 146 12.53 9.65 -56.69
C LEU A 146 12.36 8.69 -57.88
N SER A 147 11.20 8.76 -58.52
CA SER A 147 10.88 8.04 -59.75
C SER A 147 11.56 8.73 -60.94
N PRO A 148 12.50 8.08 -61.67
CA PRO A 148 13.16 8.65 -62.83
C PRO A 148 12.31 8.40 -64.08
N ARG A 149 11.26 9.20 -64.28
CA ARG A 149 10.47 9.14 -65.53
C ARG A 149 10.17 10.47 -66.20
N GLN A 150 10.86 11.53 -65.80
CA GLN A 150 10.73 12.85 -66.42
C GLN A 150 12.08 13.45 -66.81
N GLN A 151 12.85 12.74 -67.64
CA GLN A 151 13.91 13.35 -68.44
C GLN A 151 13.61 13.02 -69.91
N ARG A 152 12.88 13.92 -70.57
CA ARG A 152 12.68 13.94 -72.01
C ARG A 152 13.75 14.88 -72.59
N PRO A 153 14.66 14.43 -73.45
CA PRO A 153 15.62 15.34 -74.09
C PRO A 153 14.93 16.09 -75.23
N LEU A 154 15.07 17.42 -75.23
CA LEU A 154 14.88 18.26 -76.41
C LEU A 154 16.11 18.06 -77.31
N HIS A 155 15.91 17.41 -78.46
CA HIS A 155 16.84 17.52 -79.58
C HIS A 155 16.33 18.59 -80.56
N SER A 156 17.33 19.28 -81.11
CA SER A 156 17.32 20.45 -82.01
C SER A 156 16.34 20.42 -83.17
#